data_AF-A0A968PLR2-F1
#
_entry.id   AF-A0A968PLR2-F1
#
_cell.length_a   1.000
_cell.length_b   1.000
_cell.length_c   1.000
_cell.angle_alpha   90.00
_cell.angle_beta   90.00
_cell.angle_gamma   90.00
#
_symmetry.space_group_name_H-M   'P 1'
#
loop_
_entity.id
_entity.type
_entity.pdbx_description
1 polymer ?
#
loop_
_entity_poly.entity_id
_entity_poly.type
_entity_poly.pdbx_seq_one_letter_code
_entity_poly.pdbx_strand_id
1 'polypeptide(L)'
;MTVDTLIESLNHKLAVRQSRPLNSAETFLLRGIWRHQTYTQIAEEVGYSPGYLTNVVAPELLHRLSNLVGQRLTKKNCRVLLEEYTASTSHFKSQKQLYPPALSFAPNSTFTPAFPSGAIAIDSPFYISRPPIESKVSDEICKPGALVRIKAPREMGKTSLLLRVLDHAQRQGYQTVYLNLEQMDQVICADLNRFLRSLCASITRQLQLEPKLDDYWDEDIGSKVSCTLYIRQHLLENIKAPIVLALDELNHLFEYPQVAQDVLPLLRSWYEEAKRVPIWQNLRLIIAHSTEVYVPLQLNQSPFNVGLATQLVGFTLAQVQHLAQCYNLNWSDGAAKQLMAVVGGHPALIHTALYHLSREEHTLNQLLEAAPTPTGIYHYHLQRHWTILKQQPDLLRTFRTLLSARQLMQLESSFAHQLNSMGLTSYSGDKVTVSCELYRQYFQMRIFTNTESY
;
A
#
# COMPACT_ATOMS: atom_id res chain seq x y z
N MET A 1 -32.42 15.39 -10.70
CA MET A 1 -32.27 15.60 -12.16
C MET A 1 -32.93 14.44 -12.89
N THR A 2 -33.64 14.68 -14.01
CA THR A 2 -34.25 13.57 -14.77
C THR A 2 -33.22 12.95 -15.71
N VAL A 3 -33.38 11.67 -16.08
CA VAL A 3 -32.45 10.97 -16.99
C VAL A 3 -32.36 11.67 -18.34
N ASP A 4 -33.50 12.15 -18.84
CA ASP A 4 -33.55 12.80 -20.15
C ASP A 4 -32.79 14.13 -20.13
N THR A 5 -32.93 14.93 -19.07
CA THR A 5 -32.12 16.16 -18.89
C THR A 5 -30.61 15.87 -18.75
N LEU A 6 -30.22 14.72 -18.18
CA LEU A 6 -28.83 14.30 -18.10
C LEU A 6 -28.29 13.88 -19.47
N ILE A 7 -29.07 13.09 -20.23
CA ILE A 7 -28.69 12.63 -21.56
C ILE A 7 -28.52 13.81 -22.51
N GLU A 8 -29.40 14.81 -22.44
CA GLU A 8 -29.26 16.06 -23.20
C GLU A 8 -27.96 16.81 -22.84
N SER A 9 -27.66 16.96 -21.54
CA SER A 9 -26.41 17.59 -21.08
C SER A 9 -25.17 16.81 -21.54
N LEU A 10 -25.20 15.48 -21.49
CA LEU A 10 -24.10 14.64 -21.96
C LEU A 10 -23.90 14.74 -23.47
N ASN A 11 -24.97 14.73 -24.27
CA ASN A 11 -24.89 14.90 -25.72
C ASN A 11 -24.29 16.27 -26.09
N HIS A 12 -24.70 17.34 -25.39
CA HIS A 12 -24.11 18.66 -25.59
C HIS A 12 -22.60 18.66 -25.27
N LYS A 13 -22.18 18.05 -24.15
CA LYS A 13 -20.76 17.99 -23.75
C LYS A 13 -19.91 17.09 -24.66
N LEU A 14 -20.47 15.99 -25.15
CA LEU A 14 -19.83 15.12 -26.14
C LEU A 14 -19.59 15.90 -27.45
N ALA A 15 -20.59 16.67 -27.90
CA ALA A 15 -20.46 17.52 -29.08
C ALA A 15 -19.37 18.60 -28.93
N VAL A 16 -19.28 19.26 -27.75
CA VAL A 16 -18.22 20.25 -27.46
C VAL A 16 -16.82 19.63 -27.53
N ARG A 17 -16.66 18.34 -27.19
CA ARG A 17 -15.39 17.60 -27.30
C ARG A 17 -15.19 16.87 -28.63
N GLN A 18 -15.96 17.22 -29.67
CA GLN A 18 -15.94 16.58 -30.99
C GLN A 18 -16.15 15.05 -30.95
N SER A 19 -16.86 14.54 -29.93
CA SER A 19 -17.24 13.14 -29.81
C SER A 19 -18.67 12.93 -30.31
N ARG A 20 -18.96 11.75 -30.86
CA ARG A 20 -20.31 11.39 -31.32
C ARG A 20 -21.32 11.45 -30.17
N PRO A 21 -22.56 11.92 -30.41
CA PRO A 21 -23.61 11.84 -29.41
C PRO A 21 -23.94 10.39 -29.07
N LEU A 22 -24.64 10.19 -27.95
CA LEU A 22 -25.12 8.88 -27.53
C LEU A 22 -26.09 8.32 -28.56
N ASN A 23 -25.86 7.09 -28.98
CA ASN A 23 -26.78 6.39 -29.88
C ASN A 23 -28.01 5.84 -29.11
N SER A 24 -28.96 5.22 -29.82
CA SER A 24 -30.17 4.68 -29.20
C SER A 24 -29.86 3.62 -28.14
N ALA A 25 -28.99 2.66 -28.43
CA ALA A 25 -28.61 1.60 -27.49
C ALA A 25 -27.92 2.15 -26.23
N GLU A 26 -27.04 3.14 -26.37
CA GLU A 26 -26.37 3.83 -25.25
C GLU A 26 -27.36 4.63 -24.40
N THR A 27 -28.32 5.30 -25.04
CA THR A 27 -29.40 6.06 -24.39
C THR A 27 -30.29 5.13 -23.56
N PHE A 28 -30.70 4.00 -24.13
CA PHE A 28 -31.49 2.99 -23.43
C PHE A 28 -30.73 2.34 -22.28
N LEU A 29 -29.43 2.09 -22.45
CA LEU A 29 -28.58 1.59 -21.38
C LEU A 29 -28.56 2.54 -20.18
N LEU A 30 -28.37 3.85 -20.40
CA LEU A 30 -28.39 4.85 -19.33
C LEU A 30 -29.75 4.95 -18.64
N ARG A 31 -30.85 4.89 -19.40
CA ARG A 31 -32.21 4.86 -18.84
C ARG A 31 -32.43 3.64 -17.95
N GLY A 32 -31.97 2.47 -18.39
CA GLY A 32 -32.05 1.25 -17.59
C GLY A 32 -31.17 1.27 -16.34
N ILE A 33 -29.97 1.87 -16.42
CA ILE A 33 -29.12 2.11 -15.24
C ILE A 33 -29.83 3.00 -14.21
N TRP A 34 -30.55 4.04 -14.66
CA TRP A 34 -31.32 4.91 -13.77
C TRP A 34 -32.54 4.25 -13.12
N ARG A 35 -33.09 3.23 -13.79
CA ARG A 35 -34.18 2.38 -13.27
C ARG A 35 -33.68 1.18 -12.47
N HIS A 36 -32.38 1.08 -12.22
CA HIS A 36 -31.74 -0.05 -11.51
C HIS A 36 -31.96 -1.43 -12.15
N GLN A 37 -32.18 -1.49 -13.48
CA GLN A 37 -32.41 -2.74 -14.20
C GLN A 37 -31.11 -3.51 -14.48
N THR A 38 -31.19 -4.83 -14.62
CA THR A 38 -30.07 -5.67 -15.09
C THR A 38 -29.83 -5.49 -16.59
N TYR A 39 -28.64 -5.83 -17.09
CA TYR A 39 -28.39 -5.72 -18.54
C TYR A 39 -29.31 -6.63 -19.36
N THR A 40 -29.68 -7.79 -18.81
CA THR A 40 -30.67 -8.70 -19.38
C THR A 40 -32.05 -8.05 -19.48
N GLN A 41 -32.52 -7.40 -18.41
CA GLN A 41 -33.82 -6.71 -18.40
C GLN A 41 -33.87 -5.55 -19.41
N ILE A 42 -32.78 -4.78 -19.52
CA ILE A 42 -32.68 -3.68 -20.49
C ILE A 42 -32.68 -4.22 -21.93
N ALA A 43 -31.98 -5.34 -22.16
CA ALA A 43 -31.92 -5.97 -23.46
C ALA A 43 -33.29 -6.52 -23.91
N GLU A 44 -34.03 -7.15 -22.99
CA GLU A 44 -35.39 -7.66 -23.24
C GLU A 44 -36.41 -6.55 -23.49
N GLU A 45 -36.35 -5.42 -22.77
CA GLU A 45 -37.28 -4.29 -22.93
C GLU A 45 -37.13 -3.60 -24.30
N VAL A 46 -35.93 -3.63 -24.89
CA VAL A 46 -35.58 -2.87 -26.10
C VAL A 46 -35.36 -3.79 -27.32
N GLY A 47 -35.40 -5.11 -27.14
CA GLY A 47 -35.25 -6.10 -28.21
C GLY A 47 -33.80 -6.33 -28.67
N TYR A 48 -32.81 -6.08 -27.79
CA TYR A 48 -31.40 -6.42 -28.03
C TYR A 48 -31.02 -7.76 -27.41
N SER A 49 -29.93 -8.39 -27.87
CA SER A 49 -29.41 -9.57 -27.18
C SER A 49 -28.68 -9.16 -25.88
N PRO A 50 -28.87 -9.88 -24.77
CA PRO A 50 -28.18 -9.58 -23.50
C PRO A 50 -26.64 -9.57 -23.64
N GLY A 51 -26.10 -10.43 -24.50
CA GLY A 51 -24.68 -10.50 -24.80
C GLY A 51 -24.15 -9.27 -25.54
N TYR A 52 -24.90 -8.74 -26.51
CA TYR A 52 -24.51 -7.51 -27.22
C TYR A 52 -24.47 -6.30 -26.26
N LEU A 53 -25.49 -6.17 -25.41
CA LEU A 53 -25.58 -5.04 -24.49
C LEU A 53 -24.51 -5.11 -23.38
N THR A 54 -24.21 -6.32 -22.87
CA THR A 54 -23.23 -6.53 -21.79
C THR A 54 -21.79 -6.46 -22.28
N ASN A 55 -21.48 -7.01 -23.46
CA ASN A 55 -20.11 -7.20 -23.91
C ASN A 55 -19.65 -6.12 -24.90
N VAL A 56 -20.57 -5.43 -25.57
CA VAL A 56 -20.24 -4.42 -26.59
C VAL A 56 -20.66 -3.03 -26.14
N VAL A 57 -21.96 -2.82 -25.89
CA VAL A 57 -22.50 -1.46 -25.64
C VAL A 57 -22.07 -0.91 -24.28
N ALA A 58 -22.18 -1.70 -23.21
CA ALA A 58 -21.89 -1.22 -21.85
C ALA A 58 -20.41 -0.89 -21.59
N PRO A 59 -19.43 -1.73 -21.98
CA PRO A 59 -18.02 -1.42 -21.76
C PRO A 59 -17.57 -0.20 -22.55
N GLU A 60 -17.99 -0.09 -23.82
CA GLU A 60 -17.63 1.04 -24.68
C GLU A 60 -18.22 2.35 -24.14
N LEU A 61 -19.51 2.35 -23.76
CA LEU A 61 -20.16 3.54 -23.23
C LEU A 61 -19.54 4.00 -21.91
N LEU A 62 -19.34 3.08 -20.96
CA LEU A 62 -18.77 3.41 -19.66
C LEU A 62 -17.34 3.93 -19.80
N HIS A 63 -16.53 3.36 -20.69
CA HIS A 63 -15.19 3.87 -20.98
C HIS A 63 -15.24 5.29 -21.57
N ARG A 64 -16.10 5.52 -22.58
CA ARG A 64 -16.27 6.84 -23.21
C ARG A 64 -16.70 7.90 -22.20
N LEU A 65 -17.69 7.59 -21.36
CA LEU A 65 -18.15 8.50 -20.33
C LEU A 65 -17.11 8.67 -19.22
N SER A 66 -16.30 7.64 -18.92
CA SER A 66 -15.20 7.77 -17.94
C SER A 66 -14.17 8.78 -18.38
N ASN A 67 -13.83 8.79 -19.67
CA ASN A 67 -12.93 9.78 -20.27
C ASN A 67 -13.52 11.19 -20.28
N LEU A 68 -14.85 11.30 -20.39
CA LEU A 68 -15.56 12.57 -20.34
C LEU A 68 -15.59 13.16 -18.93
N VAL A 69 -15.87 12.33 -17.92
CA VAL A 69 -15.93 12.71 -16.50
C VAL A 69 -14.54 12.86 -15.88
N GLY A 70 -13.53 12.16 -16.43
CA GLY A 70 -12.18 12.08 -15.85
C GLY A 70 -12.06 11.11 -14.67
N GLN A 71 -13.09 10.28 -14.44
CA GLN A 71 -13.14 9.27 -13.39
C GLN A 71 -13.77 7.98 -13.91
N ARG A 72 -13.39 6.83 -13.35
CA ARG A 72 -13.87 5.52 -13.81
C ARG A 72 -15.35 5.30 -13.47
N LEU A 73 -16.17 5.17 -14.52
CA LEU A 73 -17.57 4.80 -14.43
C LEU A 73 -17.76 3.29 -14.54
N THR A 74 -18.63 2.79 -13.69
CA THR A 74 -19.14 1.43 -13.59
C THR A 74 -20.66 1.52 -13.46
N LYS A 75 -21.39 0.45 -13.72
CA LYS A 75 -22.85 0.44 -13.54
C LYS A 75 -23.31 0.96 -12.17
N LYS A 76 -22.55 0.67 -11.10
CA LYS A 76 -22.88 1.01 -9.72
C LYS A 76 -22.68 2.49 -9.38
N ASN A 77 -21.66 3.14 -9.94
CA ASN A 77 -21.34 4.55 -9.65
C ASN A 77 -21.72 5.51 -10.79
N CYS A 78 -22.18 4.99 -11.93
CA CYS A 78 -22.50 5.75 -13.13
C CYS A 78 -23.50 6.88 -12.86
N ARG A 79 -24.54 6.61 -12.06
CA ARG A 79 -25.57 7.59 -11.72
C ARG A 79 -25.01 8.77 -10.94
N VAL A 80 -24.37 8.50 -9.80
CA VAL A 80 -23.85 9.52 -8.87
C VAL A 80 -22.81 10.40 -9.57
N LEU A 81 -21.84 9.79 -10.24
CA LEU A 81 -20.74 10.53 -10.87
C LEU A 81 -21.19 11.38 -12.07
N LEU A 82 -22.18 10.94 -12.84
CA LEU A 82 -22.72 11.74 -13.93
C LEU A 82 -23.62 12.88 -13.41
N GLU A 83 -24.36 12.68 -12.32
CA GLU A 83 -25.13 13.74 -11.65
C GLU A 83 -24.19 14.83 -11.10
N GLU A 84 -23.10 14.46 -10.42
CA GLU A 84 -22.08 15.40 -9.93
C GLU A 84 -21.38 16.13 -11.08
N TYR A 85 -21.00 15.40 -12.14
CA TYR A 85 -20.33 15.99 -13.29
C TYR A 85 -21.23 16.97 -14.04
N THR A 86 -22.52 16.67 -14.20
CA THR A 86 -23.47 17.59 -14.84
C THR A 86 -23.79 18.80 -13.97
N ALA A 87 -23.89 18.62 -12.64
CA ALA A 87 -24.08 19.71 -11.69
C ALA A 87 -22.88 20.66 -11.58
N SER A 88 -21.65 20.15 -11.71
CA SER A 88 -20.41 20.93 -11.57
C SER A 88 -20.10 21.83 -12.78
N THR A 89 -20.81 21.66 -13.90
CA THR A 89 -20.46 22.35 -15.17
C THR A 89 -21.31 23.58 -15.44
N SER A 90 -22.17 24.01 -14.50
CA SER A 90 -22.89 25.28 -14.58
C SER A 90 -21.99 26.51 -14.37
N HIS A 91 -20.72 26.31 -13.98
CA HIS A 91 -19.75 27.39 -13.78
C HIS A 91 -18.37 27.06 -14.37
N PHE A 92 -18.19 27.08 -15.69
CA PHE A 92 -16.86 27.32 -16.26
C PHE A 92 -16.96 27.87 -17.69
N LYS A 93 -16.84 29.20 -17.84
CA LYS A 93 -16.32 29.82 -19.06
C LYS A 93 -14.88 30.21 -18.80
N SER A 94 -14.00 29.70 -19.67
CA SER A 94 -12.72 30.27 -20.07
C SER A 94 -11.60 30.31 -19.01
N GLN A 95 -10.58 29.46 -19.18
CA GLN A 95 -9.26 29.96 -19.60
C GLN A 95 -8.30 28.84 -20.00
N LYS A 96 -7.46 29.20 -20.98
CA LYS A 96 -6.47 28.41 -21.72
C LYS A 96 -5.29 27.98 -20.86
N GLN A 97 -4.68 26.88 -21.30
CA GLN A 97 -3.33 26.44 -20.95
C GLN A 97 -2.31 27.58 -20.90
N LEU A 98 -1.65 27.73 -19.76
CA LEU A 98 -0.23 28.05 -19.65
C LEU A 98 0.33 27.21 -18.51
N TYR A 99 1.49 26.60 -18.76
CA TYR A 99 2.31 25.89 -17.78
C TYR A 99 2.35 26.63 -16.43
N PRO A 100 2.21 25.97 -15.26
CA PRO A 100 2.59 26.63 -14.04
C PRO A 100 4.12 26.74 -14.00
N PRO A 101 4.70 27.95 -13.80
CA PRO A 101 5.99 28.04 -13.15
C PRO A 101 5.85 27.49 -11.73
N ALA A 102 6.98 27.07 -11.15
CA ALA A 102 7.09 26.57 -9.78
C ALA A 102 6.07 27.23 -8.83
N LEU A 103 5.22 26.41 -8.22
CA LEU A 103 4.28 26.85 -7.19
C LEU A 103 5.09 27.41 -6.01
N SER A 104 5.24 28.73 -5.97
CA SER A 104 5.45 29.44 -4.73
C SER A 104 4.18 29.25 -3.90
N PHE A 105 4.26 28.40 -2.88
CA PHE A 105 3.21 28.26 -1.90
C PHE A 105 2.93 29.64 -1.28
N ALA A 106 1.71 30.13 -1.46
CA ALA A 106 1.18 31.19 -0.61
C ALA A 106 1.11 30.61 0.82
N PRO A 107 1.72 31.26 1.83
CA PRO A 107 1.99 30.63 3.12
C PRO A 107 0.79 30.66 4.06
N ASN A 108 -0.45 30.48 3.59
CA ASN A 108 -1.65 30.64 4.43
C ASN A 108 -2.90 29.85 3.97
N SER A 109 -2.76 28.62 3.44
CA SER A 109 -3.88 27.67 3.47
C SER A 109 -3.76 26.83 4.73
N THR A 110 -4.68 26.99 5.67
CA THR A 110 -4.80 26.14 6.87
C THR A 110 -5.03 24.69 6.45
N PHE A 111 -3.94 23.93 6.29
CA PHE A 111 -3.98 22.51 5.99
C PHE A 111 -4.50 21.80 7.23
N THR A 112 -5.79 21.47 7.27
CA THR A 112 -6.29 20.49 8.22
C THR A 112 -5.67 19.14 7.84
N PRO A 113 -4.91 18.48 8.74
CA PRO A 113 -4.28 17.21 8.41
C PRO A 113 -5.36 16.17 8.06
N ALA A 114 -5.09 15.35 7.05
CA ALA A 114 -5.90 14.15 6.81
C ALA A 114 -5.67 13.14 7.94
N PHE A 115 -6.64 12.24 8.16
CA PHE A 115 -6.46 11.16 9.13
C PHE A 115 -5.23 10.32 8.75
N PRO A 116 -4.30 10.04 9.69
CA PRO A 116 -3.04 9.39 9.39
C PRO A 116 -3.21 7.87 9.20
N SER A 117 -3.82 7.48 8.10
CA SER A 117 -3.99 6.08 7.69
C SER A 117 -3.20 5.79 6.42
N GLY A 118 -2.50 4.66 6.41
CA GLY A 118 -1.79 4.16 5.23
C GLY A 118 -0.50 4.90 4.93
N ALA A 119 -0.10 4.85 3.66
CA ALA A 119 1.15 5.45 3.20
C ALA A 119 1.05 6.98 3.09
N ILE A 120 2.15 7.66 3.41
CA ILE A 120 2.23 9.13 3.35
C ILE A 120 2.61 9.54 1.92
N ALA A 121 1.77 10.38 1.30
CA ALA A 121 1.98 10.94 -0.04
C ALA A 121 3.36 11.60 -0.19
N ILE A 122 3.88 11.63 -1.42
CA ILE A 122 5.25 12.08 -1.73
C ILE A 122 5.49 13.54 -1.28
N ASP A 123 4.52 14.40 -1.54
CA ASP A 123 4.51 15.84 -1.29
C ASP A 123 3.98 16.23 0.10
N SER A 124 3.60 15.25 0.91
CA SER A 124 3.04 15.50 2.24
C SER A 124 4.09 16.06 3.21
N PRO A 125 3.79 17.17 3.93
CA PRO A 125 4.69 17.74 4.93
C PRO A 125 4.82 16.85 6.17
N PHE A 126 3.94 15.84 6.31
CA PHE A 126 3.93 14.94 7.45
C PHE A 126 4.95 13.79 7.32
N TYR A 127 5.67 13.67 6.20
CA TYR A 127 6.75 12.68 6.13
C TYR A 127 8.00 13.15 6.87
N ILE A 128 8.44 12.32 7.81
CA ILE A 128 9.68 12.55 8.55
C ILE A 128 10.81 11.71 7.97
N SER A 129 11.82 12.41 7.45
CA SER A 129 13.05 11.82 6.92
C SER A 129 13.85 11.10 8.01
N ARG A 130 14.48 9.97 7.65
CA ARG A 130 15.22 9.06 8.53
C ARG A 130 16.66 8.87 8.02
N PRO A 131 17.46 9.94 7.93
CA PRO A 131 18.83 9.82 7.44
C PRO A 131 19.64 8.82 8.28
N PRO A 132 20.49 8.00 7.66
CA PRO A 132 20.85 8.00 6.24
C PRO A 132 20.04 6.99 5.39
N ILE A 133 18.85 6.55 5.83
CA ILE A 133 18.12 5.46 5.18
C ILE A 133 17.70 5.81 3.75
N GLU A 134 17.06 6.97 3.57
CA GLU A 134 16.56 7.40 2.25
C GLU A 134 17.68 7.51 1.22
N SER A 135 18.80 8.13 1.59
CA SER A 135 19.94 8.29 0.68
C SER A 135 20.57 6.95 0.34
N LYS A 136 20.82 6.08 1.34
CA LYS A 136 21.37 4.74 1.09
C LYS A 136 20.52 3.91 0.14
N VAL A 137 19.20 3.93 0.31
CA VAL A 137 18.29 3.18 -0.56
C VAL A 137 18.23 3.78 -1.96
N SER A 138 18.22 5.11 -2.07
CA SER A 138 18.20 5.81 -3.36
C SER A 138 19.52 5.59 -4.14
N ASP A 139 20.66 5.63 -3.46
CA ASP A 139 21.97 5.37 -4.06
C ASP A 139 22.09 3.91 -4.52
N GLU A 140 21.54 2.98 -3.74
CA GLU A 140 21.57 1.56 -4.10
C GLU A 140 20.71 1.27 -5.33
N ILE A 141 19.51 1.85 -5.45
CA ILE A 141 18.62 1.55 -6.58
C ILE A 141 19.18 2.02 -7.93
N CYS A 142 20.12 2.98 -7.91
CA CYS A 142 20.83 3.42 -9.11
C CYS A 142 21.88 2.41 -9.61
N LYS A 143 22.26 1.40 -8.81
CA LYS A 143 23.29 0.42 -9.20
C LYS A 143 22.74 -0.66 -10.15
N PRO A 144 23.49 -1.09 -11.18
CA PRO A 144 23.18 -2.23 -12.03
C PRO A 144 22.67 -3.46 -11.26
N GLY A 145 21.48 -3.95 -11.61
CA GLY A 145 20.90 -5.17 -11.02
C GLY A 145 20.51 -5.06 -9.54
N ALA A 146 20.38 -3.86 -8.96
CA ALA A 146 20.21 -3.71 -7.51
C ALA A 146 18.98 -4.41 -6.95
N LEU A 147 19.10 -4.88 -5.70
CA LEU A 147 18.01 -5.38 -4.88
C LEU A 147 18.04 -4.69 -3.51
N VAL A 148 16.97 -4.01 -3.16
CA VAL A 148 16.77 -3.38 -1.84
C VAL A 148 15.65 -4.08 -1.09
N ARG A 149 15.89 -4.37 0.18
CA ARG A 149 14.90 -4.92 1.10
C ARG A 149 14.58 -3.92 2.20
N ILE A 150 13.33 -3.51 2.29
CA ILE A 150 12.80 -2.66 3.35
C ILE A 150 12.03 -3.56 4.32
N LYS A 151 12.55 -3.72 5.54
CA LYS A 151 11.95 -4.57 6.57
C LYS A 151 11.63 -3.79 7.83
N ALA A 152 10.46 -4.03 8.39
CA ALA A 152 10.01 -3.53 9.70
C ALA A 152 8.63 -4.10 10.02
N PRO A 153 8.18 -4.03 11.29
CA PRO A 153 6.78 -4.29 11.64
C PRO A 153 5.79 -3.46 10.80
N ARG A 154 4.50 -3.82 10.85
CA ARG A 154 3.46 -3.03 10.19
C ARG A 154 3.49 -1.59 10.71
N GLU A 155 2.99 -0.65 9.91
CA GLU A 155 2.78 0.75 10.35
C GLU A 155 4.07 1.54 10.70
N MET A 156 5.23 1.02 10.31
CA MET A 156 6.53 1.70 10.49
C MET A 156 6.92 2.62 9.32
N GLY A 157 6.10 2.74 8.27
CA GLY A 157 6.37 3.63 7.12
C GLY A 157 7.14 2.99 5.95
N LYS A 158 7.09 1.67 5.81
CA LYS A 158 7.74 0.93 4.70
C LYS A 158 7.28 1.42 3.33
N THR A 159 5.96 1.43 3.10
CA THR A 159 5.35 1.91 1.85
C THR A 159 5.67 3.38 1.60
N SER A 160 5.66 4.23 2.63
CA SER A 160 6.01 5.66 2.51
C SER A 160 7.44 5.88 2.02
N LEU A 161 8.41 5.06 2.48
CA LEU A 161 9.78 5.07 1.96
C LEU A 161 9.84 4.54 0.54
N LEU A 162 9.19 3.40 0.27
CA LEU A 162 9.17 2.77 -1.05
C LEU A 162 8.66 3.74 -2.13
N LEU A 163 7.55 4.44 -1.89
CA LEU A 163 6.99 5.41 -2.84
C LEU A 163 7.97 6.55 -3.17
N ARG A 164 8.76 7.02 -2.19
CA ARG A 164 9.78 8.05 -2.39
C ARG A 164 10.96 7.55 -3.21
N VAL A 165 11.34 6.29 -3.03
CA VAL A 165 12.42 5.67 -3.81
C VAL A 165 11.97 5.47 -5.27
N LEU A 166 10.71 5.08 -5.49
CA LEU A 166 10.14 5.02 -6.84
C LEU A 166 10.10 6.40 -7.50
N ASP A 167 9.63 7.41 -6.80
CA ASP A 167 9.61 8.80 -7.26
C ASP A 167 11.03 9.34 -7.54
N HIS A 168 12.03 8.99 -6.72
CA HIS A 168 13.44 9.25 -7.03
C HIS A 168 13.89 8.55 -8.33
N ALA A 169 13.58 7.26 -8.49
CA ALA A 169 13.95 6.50 -9.68
C ALA A 169 13.28 7.05 -10.96
N GLN A 170 12.02 7.47 -10.89
CA GLN A 170 11.33 8.14 -11.99
C GLN A 170 12.04 9.43 -12.41
N ARG A 171 12.50 10.24 -11.45
CA ARG A 171 13.29 11.45 -11.74
C ARG A 171 14.65 11.15 -12.40
N GLN A 172 15.21 9.95 -12.17
CA GLN A 172 16.40 9.46 -12.87
C GLN A 172 16.09 8.87 -14.26
N GLY A 173 14.83 8.93 -14.71
CA GLY A 173 14.40 8.41 -16.01
C GLY A 173 14.13 6.91 -16.04
N TYR A 174 14.04 6.25 -14.87
CA TYR A 174 13.75 4.82 -14.82
C TYR A 174 12.25 4.58 -14.98
N GLN A 175 11.90 3.44 -15.56
CA GLN A 175 10.53 2.94 -15.54
C GLN A 175 10.27 2.29 -14.18
N THR A 176 9.10 2.53 -13.60
CA THR A 176 8.78 2.07 -12.25
C THR A 176 7.46 1.34 -12.22
N VAL A 177 7.43 0.23 -11.50
CA VAL A 177 6.24 -0.60 -11.30
C VAL A 177 6.04 -0.80 -9.81
N TYR A 178 4.84 -0.51 -9.31
CA TYR A 178 4.45 -0.69 -7.92
C TYR A 178 3.35 -1.75 -7.82
N LEU A 179 3.65 -2.86 -7.15
CA LEU A 179 2.67 -3.92 -6.88
C LEU A 179 2.53 -4.10 -5.38
N ASN A 180 1.32 -3.87 -4.87
CA ASN A 180 0.94 -4.27 -3.52
C ASN A 180 0.30 -5.66 -3.58
N LEU A 181 0.96 -6.66 -2.98
CA LEU A 181 0.49 -8.04 -3.05
C LEU A 181 -0.78 -8.31 -2.23
N GLU A 182 -1.10 -7.45 -1.25
CA GLU A 182 -2.37 -7.53 -0.51
C GLU A 182 -3.59 -7.26 -1.41
N GLN A 183 -3.40 -6.60 -2.56
CA GLN A 183 -4.47 -6.32 -3.53
C GLN A 183 -4.72 -7.49 -4.49
N MET A 184 -3.92 -8.54 -4.46
CA MET A 184 -4.10 -9.70 -5.33
C MET A 184 -5.16 -10.64 -4.76
N ASP A 185 -6.02 -11.16 -5.63
CA ASP A 185 -7.04 -12.13 -5.23
C ASP A 185 -6.39 -13.39 -4.63
N GLN A 186 -6.99 -13.91 -3.56
CA GLN A 186 -6.52 -15.13 -2.90
C GLN A 186 -6.39 -16.32 -3.87
N VAL A 187 -7.30 -16.41 -4.85
CA VAL A 187 -7.29 -17.46 -5.88
C VAL A 187 -6.07 -17.35 -6.81
N ILE A 188 -5.53 -16.14 -6.99
CA ILE A 188 -4.29 -15.92 -7.74
C ILE A 188 -3.09 -16.27 -6.87
N CYS A 189 -3.07 -15.82 -5.61
CA CYS A 189 -1.97 -16.08 -4.67
C CYS A 189 -1.83 -17.57 -4.27
N ALA A 190 -2.90 -18.36 -4.40
CA ALA A 190 -2.90 -19.79 -4.08
C ALA A 190 -2.33 -20.69 -5.20
N ASP A 191 -2.09 -20.18 -6.40
CA ASP A 191 -1.62 -20.97 -7.55
C ASP A 191 -0.40 -20.30 -8.20
N LEU A 192 0.72 -21.01 -8.28
CA LEU A 192 1.98 -20.46 -8.78
C LEU A 192 1.86 -19.95 -10.22
N ASN A 193 1.16 -20.70 -11.07
CA ASN A 193 1.03 -20.35 -12.49
C ASN A 193 0.20 -19.07 -12.67
N ARG A 194 -0.96 -19.00 -12.00
CA ARG A 194 -1.82 -17.81 -11.99
C ARG A 194 -1.11 -16.61 -11.38
N PHE A 195 -0.37 -16.82 -10.29
CA PHE A 195 0.43 -15.77 -9.67
C PHE A 195 1.45 -15.19 -10.64
N LEU A 196 2.29 -16.02 -11.26
CA LEU A 196 3.33 -15.54 -12.17
C LEU A 196 2.75 -14.87 -13.44
N ARG A 197 1.65 -15.41 -13.99
CA ARG A 197 0.92 -14.76 -15.10
C ARG A 197 0.35 -13.41 -14.69
N SER A 198 -0.27 -13.32 -13.51
CA SER A 198 -0.82 -12.07 -12.98
C SER A 198 0.26 -11.04 -12.70
N LEU A 199 1.41 -11.47 -12.14
CA LEU A 199 2.59 -10.65 -11.92
C LEU A 199 3.07 -10.04 -13.24
N CYS A 200 3.35 -10.87 -14.24
CA CYS A 200 3.80 -10.42 -15.56
C CYS A 200 2.77 -9.47 -16.22
N ALA A 201 1.49 -9.81 -16.22
CA ALA A 201 0.44 -8.95 -16.77
C ALA A 201 0.36 -7.58 -16.08
N SER A 202 0.49 -7.56 -14.75
CA SER A 202 0.44 -6.33 -13.95
C SER A 202 1.65 -5.43 -14.23
N ILE A 203 2.84 -6.03 -14.30
CA ILE A 203 4.07 -5.32 -14.69
C ILE A 203 3.91 -4.71 -16.08
N THR A 204 3.50 -5.51 -17.07
CA THR A 204 3.39 -5.04 -18.46
C THR A 204 2.39 -3.91 -18.63
N ARG A 205 1.23 -4.00 -17.96
CA ARG A 205 0.21 -2.94 -18.01
C ARG A 205 0.66 -1.65 -17.36
N GLN A 206 1.37 -1.70 -16.22
CA GLN A 206 1.90 -0.49 -15.59
C GLN A 206 3.01 0.16 -16.42
N LEU A 207 3.77 -0.63 -17.17
CA LEU A 207 4.74 -0.14 -18.16
C LEU A 207 4.09 0.34 -19.48
N GLN A 208 2.75 0.37 -19.55
CA GLN A 208 1.98 0.80 -20.73
C GLN A 208 2.28 -0.03 -21.98
N LEU A 209 2.59 -1.32 -21.80
CA LEU A 209 2.78 -2.29 -22.86
C LEU A 209 1.59 -3.26 -22.92
N GLU A 210 1.41 -3.89 -24.08
CA GLU A 210 0.42 -4.96 -24.26
C GLU A 210 0.94 -6.28 -23.64
N PRO A 211 0.17 -6.95 -22.76
CA PRO A 211 0.54 -8.26 -22.25
C PRO A 211 0.49 -9.33 -23.34
N LYS A 212 1.62 -10.01 -23.59
CA LYS A 212 1.74 -11.09 -24.57
C LYS A 212 1.99 -12.44 -23.90
N LEU A 213 1.31 -12.72 -22.79
CA LEU A 213 1.66 -13.87 -21.97
C LEU A 213 1.61 -15.19 -22.75
N ASP A 214 0.60 -15.39 -23.58
CA ASP A 214 0.39 -16.65 -24.31
C ASP A 214 1.51 -16.97 -25.30
N ASP A 215 2.23 -15.96 -25.80
CA ASP A 215 3.38 -16.14 -26.70
C ASP A 215 4.63 -16.67 -25.98
N TYR A 216 4.70 -16.49 -24.66
CA TYR A 216 5.87 -16.83 -23.83
C TYR A 216 5.56 -17.88 -22.76
N TRP A 217 4.33 -18.38 -22.71
CA TRP A 217 3.91 -19.32 -21.67
C TRP A 217 3.82 -20.73 -22.21
N ASP A 218 4.79 -21.54 -21.82
CA ASP A 218 4.89 -22.93 -22.21
C ASP A 218 4.82 -23.82 -20.95
N GLU A 219 3.87 -24.77 -20.96
CA GLU A 219 3.63 -25.69 -19.85
C GLU A 219 4.76 -26.71 -19.70
N ASP A 220 5.45 -27.08 -20.79
CA ASP A 220 6.49 -28.11 -20.80
C ASP A 220 7.79 -27.63 -20.12
N ILE A 221 8.10 -26.33 -20.21
CA ILE A 221 9.27 -25.72 -19.55
C ILE A 221 8.95 -25.18 -18.14
N GLY A 222 7.66 -25.08 -17.81
CA GLY A 222 7.17 -24.63 -16.52
C GLY A 222 7.06 -23.11 -16.35
N SER A 223 6.19 -22.70 -15.42
CA SER A 223 5.79 -21.31 -15.20
C SER A 223 6.92 -20.38 -14.75
N LYS A 224 7.90 -20.87 -13.97
CA LYS A 224 9.06 -20.07 -13.53
C LYS A 224 9.98 -19.68 -14.70
N VAL A 225 10.21 -20.62 -15.62
CA VAL A 225 11.04 -20.38 -16.81
C VAL A 225 10.30 -19.47 -17.76
N SER A 226 9.02 -19.74 -18.05
CA SER A 226 8.14 -18.89 -18.85
C SER A 226 8.10 -17.44 -18.33
N CYS A 227 7.92 -17.26 -17.02
CA CYS A 227 7.97 -15.93 -16.38
C CYS A 227 9.31 -15.24 -16.59
N THR A 228 10.43 -15.95 -16.43
CA THR A 228 11.77 -15.40 -16.60
C THR A 228 12.05 -14.99 -18.04
N LEU A 229 11.63 -15.82 -19.01
CA LEU A 229 11.73 -15.51 -20.44
C LEU A 229 10.89 -14.29 -20.80
N TYR A 230 9.65 -14.21 -20.31
CA TYR A 230 8.78 -13.07 -20.53
C TYR A 230 9.40 -11.75 -20.01
N ILE A 231 9.90 -11.73 -18.77
CA ILE A 231 10.56 -10.54 -18.22
C ILE A 231 11.77 -10.16 -19.08
N ARG A 232 12.60 -11.13 -19.49
CA ARG A 232 13.80 -10.86 -20.28
C ARG A 232 13.47 -10.35 -21.68
N GLN A 233 12.73 -11.13 -22.45
CA GLN A 233 12.53 -10.95 -23.89
C GLN A 233 11.43 -9.94 -24.20
N HIS A 234 10.32 -9.94 -23.45
CA HIS A 234 9.21 -9.02 -23.70
C HIS A 234 9.42 -7.66 -23.02
N LEU A 235 10.02 -7.62 -21.83
CA LEU A 235 10.20 -6.36 -21.09
C LEU A 235 11.60 -5.78 -21.24
N LEU A 236 12.64 -6.48 -20.78
CA LEU A 236 13.99 -5.89 -20.68
C LEU A 236 14.65 -5.65 -22.05
N GLU A 237 14.40 -6.50 -23.06
CA GLU A 237 14.91 -6.30 -24.42
C GLU A 237 14.20 -5.17 -25.17
N ASN A 238 12.93 -4.87 -24.83
CA ASN A 238 12.12 -3.84 -25.50
C ASN A 238 12.16 -2.46 -24.82
N ILE A 239 12.53 -2.39 -23.53
CA ILE A 239 12.58 -1.15 -22.76
C ILE A 239 14.04 -0.71 -22.59
N LYS A 240 14.37 0.46 -23.15
CA LYS A 240 15.75 1.01 -23.14
C LYS A 240 16.19 1.59 -21.78
N ALA A 241 15.23 1.88 -20.90
CA ALA A 241 15.50 2.43 -19.57
C ALA A 241 15.44 1.33 -18.50
N PRO A 242 16.18 1.44 -17.39
CA PRO A 242 16.06 0.51 -16.27
C PRO A 242 14.63 0.45 -15.73
N ILE A 243 14.21 -0.73 -15.29
CA ILE A 243 12.91 -1.01 -14.70
C ILE A 243 13.10 -1.26 -13.20
N VAL A 244 12.43 -0.47 -12.36
CA VAL A 244 12.32 -0.73 -10.92
C VAL A 244 10.99 -1.42 -10.63
N LEU A 245 11.06 -2.70 -10.25
CA LEU A 245 9.93 -3.45 -9.76
C LEU A 245 9.91 -3.40 -8.23
N ALA A 246 8.92 -2.69 -7.68
CA ALA A 246 8.68 -2.64 -6.26
C ALA A 246 7.51 -3.57 -5.87
N LEU A 247 7.81 -4.52 -4.99
CA LEU A 247 6.87 -5.46 -4.40
C LEU A 247 6.62 -5.06 -2.95
N ASP A 248 5.42 -4.57 -2.66
CA ASP A 248 4.98 -4.17 -1.33
C ASP A 248 4.11 -5.25 -0.70
N GLU A 249 4.11 -5.29 0.64
CA GLU A 249 3.45 -6.33 1.44
C GLU A 249 3.80 -7.76 0.98
N LEU A 250 5.08 -8.02 0.65
CA LEU A 250 5.52 -9.35 0.20
C LEU A 250 5.20 -10.46 1.21
N ASN A 251 5.08 -10.11 2.50
CA ASN A 251 4.61 -11.01 3.56
C ASN A 251 3.22 -11.59 3.32
N HIS A 252 2.38 -11.02 2.45
CA HIS A 252 1.10 -11.63 2.13
C HIS A 252 1.25 -12.99 1.42
N LEU A 253 2.31 -13.17 0.61
CA LEU A 253 2.61 -14.46 -0.02
C LEU A 253 2.91 -15.57 0.99
N PHE A 254 3.30 -15.22 2.21
CA PHE A 254 3.65 -16.20 3.24
C PHE A 254 2.44 -16.99 3.74
N GLU A 255 1.23 -16.47 3.52
CA GLU A 255 -0.04 -17.18 3.73
C GLU A 255 -0.22 -18.33 2.71
N TYR A 256 0.59 -18.35 1.64
CA TYR A 256 0.59 -19.35 0.56
C TYR A 256 1.97 -20.00 0.41
N PRO A 257 2.36 -20.92 1.32
CA PRO A 257 3.72 -21.45 1.38
C PRO A 257 4.20 -22.08 0.08
N GLN A 258 3.32 -22.76 -0.66
CA GLN A 258 3.66 -23.41 -1.94
C GLN A 258 4.09 -22.37 -2.99
N VAL A 259 3.38 -21.24 -3.09
CA VAL A 259 3.73 -20.16 -4.02
C VAL A 259 4.95 -19.39 -3.53
N ALA A 260 5.03 -19.08 -2.23
CA ALA A 260 6.17 -18.38 -1.66
C ALA A 260 7.50 -19.14 -1.83
N GLN A 261 7.50 -20.47 -1.68
CA GLN A 261 8.69 -21.31 -1.84
C GLN A 261 9.28 -21.24 -3.26
N ASP A 262 8.47 -20.94 -4.27
CA ASP A 262 8.91 -20.84 -5.66
C ASP A 262 9.17 -19.39 -6.11
N VAL A 263 8.34 -18.43 -5.68
CA VAL A 263 8.47 -17.02 -6.06
C VAL A 263 9.68 -16.37 -5.41
N LEU A 264 9.98 -16.67 -4.15
CA LEU A 264 11.10 -16.05 -3.46
C LEU A 264 12.45 -16.41 -4.13
N PRO A 265 12.78 -17.69 -4.37
CA PRO A 265 14.00 -18.04 -5.11
C PRO A 265 14.06 -17.44 -6.51
N LEU A 266 12.92 -17.26 -7.18
CA LEU A 266 12.85 -16.63 -8.50
C LEU A 266 13.33 -15.16 -8.46
N LEU A 267 12.84 -14.36 -7.49
CA LEU A 267 13.30 -12.98 -7.30
C LEU A 267 14.81 -12.90 -7.03
N ARG A 268 15.33 -13.84 -6.24
CA ARG A 268 16.77 -13.96 -5.99
C ARG A 268 17.54 -14.32 -7.27
N SER A 269 17.03 -15.27 -8.05
CA SER A 269 17.65 -15.69 -9.30
C SER A 269 17.81 -14.51 -10.26
N TRP A 270 16.79 -13.67 -10.43
CA TRP A 270 16.89 -12.46 -11.27
C TRP A 270 17.97 -11.49 -10.80
N TYR A 271 18.10 -11.28 -9.48
CA TYR A 271 19.19 -10.48 -8.91
C TYR A 271 20.58 -11.09 -9.17
N GLU A 272 20.72 -12.42 -9.06
CA GLU A 272 21.99 -13.09 -9.31
C GLU A 272 22.36 -13.12 -10.82
N GLU A 273 21.37 -13.25 -11.70
CA GLU A 273 21.56 -13.21 -13.16
C GLU A 273 22.12 -11.87 -13.64
N ALA A 274 21.78 -10.76 -13.00
CA ALA A 274 22.34 -9.44 -13.32
C ALA A 274 23.88 -9.38 -13.17
N LYS A 275 24.49 -10.28 -12.39
CA LYS A 275 25.95 -10.37 -12.25
C LYS A 275 26.63 -11.04 -13.45
N ARG A 276 25.88 -11.81 -14.25
CA ARG A 276 26.41 -12.62 -15.35
C ARG A 276 25.93 -12.12 -16.71
N VAL A 277 24.69 -11.66 -16.79
CA VAL A 277 24.02 -11.32 -18.04
C VAL A 277 23.66 -9.83 -18.04
N PRO A 278 24.26 -9.00 -18.93
CA PRO A 278 24.08 -7.55 -18.92
C PRO A 278 22.62 -7.08 -19.01
N ILE A 279 21.74 -7.77 -19.73
CA ILE A 279 20.34 -7.34 -19.86
C ILE A 279 19.61 -7.33 -18.52
N TRP A 280 19.94 -8.23 -17.60
CA TRP A 280 19.37 -8.28 -16.26
C TRP A 280 19.85 -7.13 -15.36
N GLN A 281 20.94 -6.46 -15.73
CA GLN A 281 21.34 -5.20 -15.12
C GLN A 281 20.39 -4.04 -15.44
N ASN A 282 19.34 -4.24 -16.24
CA ASN A 282 18.26 -3.27 -16.40
C ASN A 282 17.09 -3.50 -15.42
N LEU A 283 17.05 -4.61 -14.68
CA LEU A 283 16.05 -4.83 -13.64
C LEU A 283 16.58 -4.36 -12.27
N ARG A 284 15.75 -3.64 -11.50
CA ARG A 284 15.98 -3.30 -10.10
C ARG A 284 14.82 -3.82 -9.27
N LEU A 285 15.10 -4.34 -8.09
CA LEU A 285 14.09 -4.89 -7.20
C LEU A 285 14.03 -4.10 -5.89
N ILE A 286 12.83 -3.70 -5.50
CA ILE A 286 12.55 -3.21 -4.14
C ILE A 286 11.54 -4.17 -3.52
N ILE A 287 11.88 -4.71 -2.36
CA ILE A 287 11.02 -5.64 -1.62
C ILE A 287 10.71 -5.03 -0.26
N ALA A 288 9.45 -4.66 -0.03
CA ALA A 288 8.96 -4.30 1.30
C ALA A 288 8.22 -5.49 1.92
N HIS A 289 8.60 -5.87 3.14
CA HIS A 289 7.91 -6.91 3.88
C HIS A 289 7.83 -6.59 5.37
N SER A 290 6.72 -7.01 5.96
CA SER A 290 6.52 -7.00 7.40
C SER A 290 7.34 -8.10 8.06
N THR A 291 7.96 -7.79 9.20
CA THR A 291 8.69 -8.78 9.99
C THR A 291 7.77 -9.65 10.85
N GLU A 292 6.49 -9.29 10.98
CA GLU A 292 5.53 -9.95 11.89
C GLU A 292 5.21 -11.40 11.52
N VAL A 293 5.22 -11.74 10.23
CA VAL A 293 4.90 -13.08 9.75
C VAL A 293 6.20 -13.90 9.67
N TYR A 294 6.42 -14.75 10.68
CA TYR A 294 7.55 -15.67 10.70
C TYR A 294 7.23 -16.92 9.87
N VAL A 295 7.86 -17.05 8.70
CA VAL A 295 7.90 -18.33 7.97
C VAL A 295 9.30 -18.90 8.10
N PRO A 296 9.46 -20.17 8.54
CA PRO A 296 10.72 -20.88 8.42
C PRO A 296 10.99 -21.17 6.93
N LEU A 297 11.47 -20.15 6.22
CA LEU A 297 11.94 -20.29 4.85
C LEU A 297 13.34 -20.90 4.88
N GLN A 298 13.67 -21.71 3.88
CA GLN A 298 15.04 -22.15 3.66
C GLN A 298 15.90 -20.91 3.42
N LEU A 299 16.65 -20.51 4.46
CA LEU A 299 17.39 -19.24 4.54
C LEU A 299 18.25 -19.01 3.28
N ASN A 300 18.79 -20.07 2.70
CA ASN A 300 19.75 -19.97 1.59
C ASN A 300 19.13 -19.76 0.21
N GLN A 301 17.80 -19.83 0.06
CA GLN A 301 17.14 -19.74 -1.25
C GLN A 301 16.31 -18.46 -1.42
N SER A 302 16.01 -17.75 -0.33
CA SER A 302 15.20 -16.52 -0.35
C SER A 302 16.03 -15.27 -0.70
N PRO A 303 15.43 -14.20 -1.25
CA PRO A 303 16.11 -12.92 -1.48
C PRO A 303 16.47 -12.23 -0.15
N PHE A 304 16.02 -12.74 1.00
CA PHE A 304 16.27 -12.15 2.32
C PHE A 304 17.74 -12.25 2.81
N ASN A 305 18.64 -12.84 2.03
CA ASN A 305 20.07 -12.87 2.32
C ASN A 305 20.95 -12.19 1.26
N VAL A 306 20.34 -11.48 0.29
CA VAL A 306 21.07 -10.77 -0.77
C VAL A 306 20.63 -9.30 -0.87
N GLY A 307 21.40 -8.48 -1.59
CA GLY A 307 21.14 -7.05 -1.77
C GLY A 307 21.25 -6.24 -0.48
N LEU A 308 20.86 -4.96 -0.55
CA LEU A 308 20.88 -4.04 0.59
C LEU A 308 19.67 -4.29 1.51
N ALA A 309 19.93 -4.69 2.75
CA ALA A 309 18.91 -4.77 3.79
C ALA A 309 18.81 -3.45 4.57
N THR A 310 17.61 -2.87 4.59
CA THR A 310 17.27 -1.66 5.34
C THR A 310 16.17 -1.97 6.34
N GLN A 311 16.48 -1.80 7.64
CA GLN A 311 15.50 -1.94 8.71
C GLN A 311 15.00 -0.57 9.14
N LEU A 312 13.68 -0.36 9.10
CA LEU A 312 13.10 0.86 9.66
C LEU A 312 12.99 0.76 11.17
N VAL A 313 13.42 1.82 11.84
CA VAL A 313 13.30 2.00 13.29
C VAL A 313 12.31 3.11 13.60
N GLY A 314 11.90 3.20 14.86
CA GLY A 314 11.03 4.26 15.36
C GLY A 314 11.70 5.63 15.32
N PHE A 315 10.88 6.68 15.40
CA PHE A 315 11.31 8.06 15.45
C PHE A 315 12.12 8.38 16.71
N THR A 316 13.10 9.26 16.53
CA THR A 316 13.82 9.91 17.63
C THR A 316 12.99 11.04 18.24
N LEU A 317 13.40 11.54 19.41
CA LEU A 317 12.73 12.68 20.04
C LEU A 317 12.68 13.90 19.13
N ALA A 318 13.79 14.23 18.47
CA ALA A 318 13.87 15.34 17.52
C ALA A 318 12.90 15.17 16.35
N GLN A 319 12.75 13.95 15.84
CA GLN A 319 11.80 13.63 14.78
C GLN A 319 10.35 13.78 15.23
N VAL A 320 10.00 13.37 16.46
CA VAL A 320 8.65 13.55 17.02
C VAL A 320 8.35 15.02 17.27
N GLN A 321 9.31 15.79 17.77
CA GLN A 321 9.17 17.24 17.97
C GLN A 321 8.95 17.96 16.64
N HIS A 322 9.75 17.64 15.61
CA HIS A 322 9.56 18.19 14.27
C HIS A 322 8.19 17.83 13.70
N LEU A 323 7.74 16.58 13.87
CA LEU A 323 6.42 16.18 13.41
C LEU A 323 5.30 16.91 14.15
N ALA A 324 5.42 17.14 15.46
CA ALA A 324 4.44 17.91 16.23
C ALA A 324 4.32 19.35 15.69
N GLN A 325 5.43 19.97 15.27
CA GLN A 325 5.40 21.27 14.60
C GLN A 325 4.65 21.22 13.27
N CYS A 326 4.81 20.15 12.47
CA CYS A 326 4.03 19.96 11.23
C CYS A 326 2.52 19.86 11.50
N TYR A 327 2.11 19.36 12.68
CA TYR A 327 0.72 19.33 13.14
C TYR A 327 0.28 20.64 13.82
N ASN A 328 1.08 21.71 13.78
CA ASN A 328 0.84 22.99 14.44
C ASN A 328 0.66 22.89 15.97
N LEU A 329 1.29 21.90 16.60
CA LEU A 329 1.26 21.75 18.06
C LEU A 329 2.42 22.53 18.69
N ASN A 330 2.08 23.49 19.55
CA ASN A 330 3.04 24.26 20.36
C ASN A 330 3.54 23.44 21.56
N TRP A 331 4.25 22.35 21.27
CA TRP A 331 4.80 21.48 22.29
C TRP A 331 6.10 22.00 22.87
N SER A 332 6.20 21.99 24.20
CA SER A 332 7.48 22.03 24.89
C SER A 332 8.16 20.66 24.81
N ASP A 333 9.48 20.62 25.07
CA ASP A 333 10.26 19.38 25.09
C ASP A 333 9.68 18.27 25.98
N GLY A 334 8.87 18.62 26.98
CA GLY A 334 8.23 17.67 27.88
C GLY A 334 7.13 16.83 27.23
N ALA A 335 6.31 17.43 26.36
CA ALA A 335 5.14 16.76 25.77
C ALA A 335 5.54 15.60 24.83
N ALA A 336 6.54 15.83 23.98
CA ALA A 336 7.08 14.78 23.10
C ALA A 336 7.67 13.61 23.89
N LYS A 337 8.38 13.89 25.00
CA LYS A 337 8.91 12.84 25.89
C LYS A 337 7.80 12.05 26.57
N GLN A 338 6.73 12.71 27.03
CA GLN A 338 5.58 12.03 27.64
C GLN A 338 4.88 11.10 26.65
N LEU A 339 4.61 11.55 25.42
CA LEU A 339 4.04 10.70 24.39
C LEU A 339 4.96 9.52 24.06
N MET A 340 6.25 9.78 23.83
CA MET A 340 7.22 8.72 23.52
C MET A 340 7.42 7.73 24.67
N ALA A 341 7.25 8.12 25.93
CA ALA A 341 7.27 7.19 27.04
C ALA A 341 6.15 6.14 26.93
N VAL A 342 4.98 6.54 26.41
CA VAL A 342 3.83 5.65 26.23
C VAL A 342 3.93 4.82 24.95
N VAL A 343 4.17 5.44 23.79
CA VAL A 343 4.10 4.74 22.49
C VAL A 343 5.45 4.45 21.84
N GLY A 344 6.55 4.80 22.51
CA GLY A 344 7.89 4.76 21.93
C GLY A 344 8.03 5.72 20.76
N GLY A 345 8.88 5.37 19.80
CA GLY A 345 9.02 6.08 18.53
C GLY A 345 8.12 5.54 17.41
N HIS A 346 7.04 4.82 17.71
CA HIS A 346 6.27 4.12 16.67
C HIS A 346 5.60 5.12 15.70
N PRO A 347 5.95 5.14 14.39
CA PRO A 347 5.50 6.18 13.46
C PRO A 347 3.97 6.37 13.40
N ALA A 348 3.20 5.31 13.12
CA ALA A 348 1.74 5.45 13.03
C ALA A 348 1.08 5.85 14.37
N LEU A 349 1.53 5.32 15.51
CA LEU A 349 0.97 5.68 16.82
C LEU A 349 1.27 7.16 17.17
N ILE A 350 2.47 7.64 16.84
CA ILE A 350 2.83 9.06 16.97
C ILE A 350 1.93 9.91 16.07
N HIS A 351 1.81 9.58 14.78
CA HIS A 351 0.94 10.32 13.87
C HIS A 351 -0.52 10.37 14.35
N THR A 352 -1.05 9.24 14.82
CA THR A 352 -2.43 9.14 15.33
C THR A 352 -2.63 10.05 16.54
N ALA A 353 -1.69 10.06 17.49
CA ALA A 353 -1.76 10.98 18.63
C ALA A 353 -1.71 12.44 18.19
N LEU A 354 -0.73 12.81 17.37
CA LEU A 354 -0.56 14.21 16.93
C LEU A 354 -1.76 14.70 16.12
N TYR A 355 -2.38 13.83 15.31
CA TYR A 355 -3.62 14.13 14.61
C TYR A 355 -4.74 14.51 15.60
N HIS A 356 -5.07 13.65 16.57
CA HIS A 356 -6.16 13.94 17.52
C HIS A 356 -5.88 15.17 18.39
N LEU A 357 -4.62 15.37 18.79
CA LEU A 357 -4.20 16.55 19.55
C LEU A 357 -4.31 17.83 18.75
N SER A 358 -3.96 17.80 17.46
CA SER A 358 -4.04 18.98 16.57
C SER A 358 -5.47 19.44 16.31
N ARG A 359 -6.46 18.57 16.58
CA ARG A 359 -7.88 18.87 16.45
C ARG A 359 -8.51 19.36 17.75
N GLU A 360 -7.72 19.48 18.82
CA GLU A 360 -8.18 19.88 20.16
C GLU A 360 -9.29 18.98 20.73
N GLU A 361 -9.42 17.75 20.21
CA GLU A 361 -10.41 16.77 20.69
C GLU A 361 -10.08 16.27 22.10
N HIS A 362 -8.77 16.24 22.43
CA HIS A 362 -8.24 15.75 23.69
C HIS A 362 -7.01 16.54 24.12
N THR A 363 -6.81 16.66 25.44
CA THR A 363 -5.50 17.05 25.99
C THR A 363 -4.53 15.85 25.95
N LEU A 364 -3.22 16.12 25.99
CA LEU A 364 -2.22 15.05 26.04
C LEU A 364 -2.46 14.08 27.20
N ASN A 365 -2.75 14.59 28.41
CA ASN A 365 -2.99 13.75 29.57
C ASN A 365 -4.20 12.81 29.38
N GLN A 366 -5.33 13.34 28.90
CA GLN A 366 -6.52 12.54 28.62
C GLN A 366 -6.26 11.46 27.57
N LEU A 367 -5.51 11.80 26.51
CA LEU A 367 -5.14 10.86 25.46
C LEU A 367 -4.28 9.73 26.03
N LEU A 368 -3.27 10.06 26.84
CA LEU A 368 -2.36 9.07 27.44
C LEU A 368 -3.07 8.18 28.47
N GLU A 369 -4.00 8.71 29.26
CA GLU A 369 -4.83 7.93 30.18
C GLU A 369 -5.74 6.95 29.45
N ALA A 370 -6.35 7.37 28.34
CA ALA A 370 -7.21 6.53 27.52
C ALA A 370 -6.45 5.57 26.59
N ALA A 371 -5.16 5.81 26.33
CA ALA A 371 -4.35 5.09 25.35
C ALA A 371 -4.37 3.56 25.50
N PRO A 372 -4.20 2.96 26.70
CA PRO A 372 -4.23 1.50 26.88
C PRO A 372 -5.64 0.93 27.04
N THR A 373 -6.70 1.71 26.75
CA THR A 373 -8.09 1.25 26.92
C THR A 373 -8.68 0.72 25.61
N PRO A 374 -9.73 -0.12 25.65
CA PRO A 374 -10.43 -0.56 24.43
C PRO A 374 -11.12 0.58 23.65
N THR A 375 -11.31 1.73 24.26
CA THR A 375 -11.91 2.92 23.64
C THR A 375 -10.86 3.96 23.22
N GLY A 376 -9.58 3.72 23.52
CA GLY A 376 -8.49 4.61 23.17
C GLY A 376 -8.21 4.65 21.67
N ILE A 377 -7.52 5.71 21.22
CA ILE A 377 -7.18 5.93 19.80
C ILE A 377 -6.32 4.81 19.19
N TYR A 378 -5.69 3.98 20.02
CA TYR A 378 -4.83 2.87 19.60
C TYR A 378 -5.55 1.51 19.57
N HIS A 379 -6.87 1.47 19.80
CA HIS A 379 -7.61 0.23 19.95
C HIS A 379 -7.41 -0.77 18.80
N TYR A 380 -7.53 -0.33 17.55
CA TYR A 380 -7.39 -1.21 16.38
C TYR A 380 -6.00 -1.85 16.31
N HIS A 381 -4.95 -1.06 16.55
CA HIS A 381 -3.57 -1.53 16.57
C HIS A 381 -3.37 -2.60 17.67
N LEU A 382 -3.84 -2.33 18.88
CA LEU A 382 -3.71 -3.22 20.03
C LEU A 382 -4.55 -4.50 19.87
N GLN A 383 -5.75 -4.40 19.31
CA GLN A 383 -6.63 -5.54 19.04
C GLN A 383 -6.04 -6.48 17.99
N ARG A 384 -5.37 -5.95 16.96
CA ARG A 384 -4.65 -6.77 15.97
C ARG A 384 -3.59 -7.63 16.65
N HIS A 385 -2.70 -7.03 17.44
CA HIS A 385 -1.68 -7.77 18.18
C HIS A 385 -2.28 -8.79 19.14
N TRP A 386 -3.38 -8.43 19.83
CA TRP A 386 -4.10 -9.37 20.69
C TRP A 386 -4.64 -10.60 19.95
N THR A 387 -5.18 -10.39 18.75
CA THR A 387 -5.71 -11.48 17.91
C THR A 387 -4.62 -12.46 17.51
N ILE A 388 -3.45 -11.94 17.09
CA ILE A 388 -2.28 -12.76 16.73
C ILE A 388 -1.78 -13.55 17.94
N LEU A 389 -1.60 -12.88 19.09
CA LEU A 389 -1.12 -13.54 20.30
C LEU A 389 -2.09 -14.63 20.79
N LYS A 390 -3.42 -14.43 20.69
CA LYS A 390 -4.41 -15.44 21.04
C LYS A 390 -4.34 -16.70 20.19
N GLN A 391 -3.93 -16.58 18.93
CA GLN A 391 -3.77 -17.72 18.03
C GLN A 391 -2.48 -18.52 18.31
N GLN A 392 -1.57 -17.99 19.16
CA GLN A 392 -0.28 -18.60 19.46
C GLN A 392 -0.05 -18.69 20.98
N PRO A 393 -0.60 -19.73 21.66
CA PRO A 393 -0.59 -19.84 23.12
C PRO A 393 0.81 -19.80 23.75
N ASP A 394 1.81 -20.42 23.12
CA ASP A 394 3.19 -20.41 23.62
C ASP A 394 3.85 -19.03 23.53
N LEU A 395 3.58 -18.30 22.45
CA LEU A 395 4.04 -16.92 22.29
C LEU A 395 3.37 -16.01 23.32
N LEU A 396 2.07 -16.17 23.55
CA LEU A 396 1.31 -15.45 24.57
C LEU A 396 1.83 -15.74 25.99
N ARG A 397 2.12 -17.00 26.32
CA ARG A 397 2.72 -17.39 27.61
C ARG A 397 4.08 -16.73 27.81
N THR A 398 4.92 -16.73 26.77
CA THR A 398 6.24 -16.08 26.80
C THR A 398 6.11 -14.58 27.00
N PHE A 399 5.18 -13.94 26.29
CA PHE A 399 4.94 -12.51 26.43
C PHE A 399 4.36 -12.16 27.80
N ARG A 400 3.49 -12.99 28.38
CA ARG A 400 2.99 -12.84 29.76
C ARG A 400 4.15 -12.86 30.77
N THR A 401 5.08 -13.79 30.63
CA THR A 401 6.27 -13.85 31.49
C THR A 401 7.10 -12.57 31.39
N LEU A 402 7.27 -12.04 30.18
CA LEU A 402 7.97 -10.77 29.96
C LEU A 402 7.23 -9.57 30.57
N LEU A 403 5.90 -9.53 30.50
CA LEU A 403 5.09 -8.47 31.09
C LEU A 403 5.15 -8.45 32.63
N SER A 404 5.28 -9.62 33.26
CA SER A 404 5.51 -9.75 34.70
C SER A 404 6.93 -9.35 35.12
N ALA A 405 7.90 -9.48 34.22
CA ALA A 405 9.27 -9.12 34.48
C ALA A 405 9.43 -7.59 34.50
N ARG A 406 9.91 -7.07 35.64
CA ARG A 406 10.28 -5.65 35.78
C ARG A 406 11.66 -5.34 35.18
N GLN A 407 12.37 -6.35 34.69
CA GLN A 407 13.74 -6.23 34.17
C GLN A 407 13.91 -7.00 32.85
N LEU A 408 14.98 -6.65 32.15
CA LEU A 408 15.47 -7.32 30.94
C LEU A 408 15.59 -8.83 31.15
N MET A 409 14.98 -9.62 30.26
CA MET A 409 14.92 -11.08 30.35
C MET A 409 15.61 -11.73 29.14
N GLN A 410 16.32 -12.83 29.37
CA GLN A 410 16.76 -13.71 28.29
C GLN A 410 15.61 -14.65 27.93
N LEU A 411 15.19 -14.61 26.68
CA LEU A 411 14.12 -15.45 26.14
C LEU A 411 14.72 -16.46 25.16
N GLU A 412 14.03 -17.56 24.92
CA GLU A 412 14.35 -18.45 23.81
C GLU A 412 14.39 -17.65 22.50
N SER A 413 15.41 -17.89 21.68
CA SER A 413 15.71 -17.05 20.50
C SER A 413 14.55 -16.99 19.50
N SER A 414 13.77 -18.06 19.37
CA SER A 414 12.60 -18.18 18.50
C SER A 414 11.49 -17.20 18.90
N PHE A 415 11.01 -17.26 20.14
CA PHE A 415 9.96 -16.39 20.67
C PHE A 415 10.43 -14.95 20.82
N ALA A 416 11.69 -14.74 21.23
CA ALA A 416 12.30 -13.41 21.28
C ALA A 416 12.24 -12.72 19.92
N HIS A 417 12.63 -13.46 18.87
CA HIS A 417 12.62 -12.97 17.50
C HIS A 417 11.20 -12.67 17.03
N GLN A 418 10.24 -13.57 17.25
CA GLN A 418 8.83 -13.35 16.87
C GLN A 418 8.22 -12.11 17.55
N LEU A 419 8.40 -11.94 18.85
CA LEU A 419 7.89 -10.76 19.56
C LEU A 419 8.54 -9.46 19.08
N ASN A 420 9.85 -9.50 18.77
CA ASN A 420 10.55 -8.35 18.23
C ASN A 420 10.11 -8.03 16.80
N SER A 421 9.85 -9.07 16.01
CA SER A 421 9.40 -8.95 14.63
C SER A 421 7.97 -8.41 14.53
N MET A 422 7.17 -8.60 15.59
CA MET A 422 5.88 -7.94 15.85
C MET A 422 6.00 -6.48 16.33
N GLY A 423 7.20 -6.01 16.68
CA GLY A 423 7.40 -4.68 17.27
C GLY A 423 6.98 -4.56 18.73
N LEU A 424 6.53 -5.65 19.38
CA LEU A 424 6.09 -5.66 20.78
C LEU A 424 7.25 -5.62 21.77
N THR A 425 8.45 -5.99 21.33
CA THR A 425 9.65 -6.02 22.15
C THR A 425 10.85 -5.39 21.46
N SER A 426 11.83 -4.97 22.25
CA SER A 426 13.11 -4.45 21.80
C SER A 426 14.26 -5.19 22.48
N TYR A 427 15.36 -5.36 21.75
CA TYR A 427 16.60 -5.93 22.27
C TYR A 427 17.46 -4.87 22.97
N SER A 428 18.06 -5.26 24.08
CA SER A 428 19.15 -4.55 24.76
C SER A 428 20.26 -5.57 25.04
N GLY A 429 21.18 -5.72 24.09
CA GLY A 429 22.13 -6.82 24.08
C GLY A 429 21.42 -8.16 23.79
N ASP A 430 21.66 -9.15 24.63
CA ASP A 430 21.06 -10.49 24.58
C ASP A 430 19.70 -10.57 25.29
N LYS A 431 19.27 -9.48 25.94
CA LYS A 431 18.02 -9.43 26.70
C LYS A 431 16.93 -8.66 25.96
N VAL A 432 15.69 -9.00 26.29
CA VAL A 432 14.48 -8.45 25.68
C VAL A 432 13.68 -7.67 26.73
N THR A 433 13.07 -6.57 26.30
CA THR A 433 12.06 -5.82 27.06
C THR A 433 10.86 -5.50 26.17
N VAL A 434 9.71 -5.22 26.78
CA VAL A 434 8.55 -4.64 26.09
C VAL A 434 8.95 -3.29 25.48
N SER A 435 8.56 -3.04 24.24
CA SER A 435 9.06 -1.90 23.46
C SER A 435 8.49 -0.54 23.87
N CYS A 436 7.31 -0.51 24.51
CA CYS A 436 6.71 0.71 25.05
C CYS A 436 5.70 0.43 26.17
N GLU A 437 5.37 1.47 26.93
CA GLU A 437 4.47 1.36 28.08
C GLU A 437 3.01 1.11 27.68
N LEU A 438 2.59 1.58 26.49
CA LEU A 438 1.27 1.28 25.92
C LEU A 438 1.01 -0.23 25.87
N TYR A 439 1.98 -0.98 25.35
CA TYR A 439 1.86 -2.44 25.27
C TYR A 439 1.89 -3.06 26.65
N ARG A 440 2.78 -2.58 27.54
CA ARG A 440 2.84 -3.09 28.92
C ARG A 440 1.47 -2.98 29.59
N GLN A 441 0.87 -1.80 29.61
CA GLN A 441 -0.39 -1.52 30.29
C GLN A 441 -1.56 -2.27 29.66
N TYR A 442 -1.72 -2.18 28.33
CA TYR A 442 -2.84 -2.82 27.63
C TYR A 442 -2.82 -4.34 27.80
N PHE A 443 -1.67 -4.98 27.57
CA PHE A 443 -1.58 -6.44 27.61
C PHE A 443 -1.53 -6.97 29.04
N GLN A 444 -0.97 -6.24 30.02
CA GLN A 444 -1.12 -6.62 31.43
C GLN A 444 -2.60 -6.64 31.81
N MET A 445 -3.35 -5.57 31.54
CA MET A 445 -4.79 -5.53 31.83
C MET A 445 -5.49 -6.72 31.16
N ARG A 446 -5.35 -6.89 29.84
CA ARG A 446 -6.05 -7.95 29.08
C ARG A 446 -5.70 -9.38 29.50
N ILE A 447 -4.44 -9.64 29.88
CA ILE A 447 -3.96 -10.99 30.22
C ILE A 447 -4.25 -11.34 31.67
N PHE A 448 -4.13 -10.37 32.59
CA PHE A 448 -4.32 -10.61 34.03
C PHE A 448 -5.76 -10.40 34.52
N THR A 449 -6.66 -9.76 33.74
CA THR A 449 -8.09 -9.72 34.06
C THR A 449 -8.89 -10.89 33.45
N ASN A 450 -8.37 -11.58 32.43
CA ASN A 450 -9.05 -12.73 31.79
C ASN A 450 -8.68 -14.10 32.42
N THR A 451 -8.06 -14.12 33.60
CA THR A 451 -7.70 -15.37 34.28
C THR A 451 -8.87 -16.14 34.89
N GLU A 452 -10.13 -15.73 34.70
CA GLU A 452 -11.31 -16.51 35.14
C GLU A 452 -11.92 -17.41 34.07
N SER A 453 -11.35 -17.51 32.86
CA SER A 453 -11.90 -18.40 31.84
C SER A 453 -10.83 -18.92 30.88
N TYR A 454 -10.00 -19.85 31.34
CA TYR A 454 -9.24 -20.79 30.50
C TYR A 454 -9.12 -22.13 31.19
#